data_AF-A0A954NS41-F1
#
_entry.id   AF-A0A954NS41-F1
#
_cell.length_a   1.000
_cell.length_b   1.000
_cell.length_c   1.000
_cell.angle_alpha   90.00
_cell.angle_beta   90.00
_cell.angle_gamma   90.00
#
_symmetry.space_group_name_H-M   'P 1'
#
loop_
_entity.id
_entity.type
_entity.pdbx_description
1 polymer ?
#
loop_
_entity_poly.entity_id
_entity_poly.type
_entity_poly.pdbx_seq_one_letter_code
_entity_poly.pdbx_strand_id
1 'polypeptide(L)'
;MSKCSRDETSRDRLGMIRLFCLLTITVDLFLGNSSALAADKDQRTSSIQDFVAARDRWSQLIGRPLRVEGRISVFGSNELRFAECDVRFVSERKLTRPRGELTNVEVAGQLQKDNGRFVFQVREFQTRPNDLEQLKLDRLVMDTTQPDAYFELGTWAKEQGKFYSDDDLRAAGNELFRDGLMRAHDSLAAGDASGMRELAAKVKEFGVEERLQQQFLHEANRMEFTAAAQQEKPNLAALATRVARDLPGSRTPVADGVAALRNDYEQAPEAVYRVADEDTRRRLERVFYSQVILAAIEQEAAEDGRNGYSIAERIENELPEMTDIVDRYRQQELAYLDNRIGQLTRQQLLDLAGKHEQRGESEQVTNVKRRWLQSREAAAKTDGPRGMMELGEEYLNLMEDERNAARMFQLAYSANPELRTISDWFADHGYVLNQGRWTKPSEAPMSADDDLAEAVREGRPQQGMSGAQVRESIGSAPTSIVRMATAGRISEVWHFKDLGISVQLSRSSQQSELTVLRVTDAP
;
A
#
# COMPACT_ATOMS: atom_id res chain seq x y z
N MET A 1 33.30 -12.01 -55.25
CA MET A 1 32.47 -13.09 -55.87
C MET A 1 31.05 -12.88 -55.36
N SER A 2 30.15 -12.07 -55.93
CA SER A 2 29.57 -11.96 -57.29
C SER A 2 28.80 -13.18 -57.79
N LYS A 3 27.46 -13.12 -57.65
CA LYS A 3 26.35 -13.48 -58.59
C LYS A 3 25.10 -13.85 -57.76
N CYS A 4 23.91 -13.23 -57.85
CA CYS A 4 23.00 -12.84 -58.94
C CYS A 4 21.87 -13.89 -59.18
N SER A 5 20.64 -13.37 -59.39
CA SER A 5 19.35 -14.00 -59.83
C SER A 5 18.39 -14.41 -58.70
N ARG A 6 17.26 -13.71 -58.44
CA ARG A 6 15.96 -13.51 -59.14
C ARG A 6 14.95 -14.67 -58.97
N ASP A 7 13.82 -14.36 -58.32
CA ASP A 7 12.40 -14.66 -58.69
C ASP A 7 11.52 -14.07 -57.55
N GLU A 8 10.60 -13.11 -57.73
CA GLU A 8 9.32 -13.05 -58.46
C GLU A 8 8.23 -14.04 -57.98
N THR A 9 7.26 -13.52 -57.20
CA THR A 9 5.79 -13.75 -57.21
C THR A 9 5.19 -13.41 -55.83
N SER A 10 4.44 -12.31 -55.70
CA SER A 10 2.97 -12.24 -55.81
C SER A 10 2.21 -12.95 -54.69
N ARG A 11 1.70 -12.16 -53.72
CA ARG A 11 0.37 -12.33 -53.11
C ARG A 11 -0.05 -11.05 -52.37
N ASP A 12 -0.81 -10.24 -53.10
CA ASP A 12 -1.99 -9.48 -52.67
C ASP A 12 -2.00 -8.90 -51.25
N ARG A 13 -1.61 -7.62 -51.17
CA ARG A 13 -2.12 -6.69 -50.16
C ARG A 13 -3.34 -5.98 -50.71
N LEU A 14 -4.53 -6.43 -50.33
CA LEU A 14 -5.78 -5.71 -50.50
C LEU A 14 -6.66 -5.92 -49.27
N GLY A 15 -7.02 -4.81 -48.63
CA GLY A 15 -8.28 -4.66 -47.90
C GLY A 15 -8.33 -5.18 -46.47
N MET A 16 -8.10 -4.29 -45.50
CA MET A 16 -8.95 -4.30 -44.30
C MET A 16 -9.48 -2.88 -44.08
N ILE A 17 -10.58 -2.64 -44.80
CA ILE A 17 -11.45 -1.49 -44.68
C ILE A 17 -12.05 -1.49 -43.27
N ARG A 18 -12.03 -0.31 -42.65
CA ARG A 18 -12.77 0.04 -41.42
C ARG A 18 -14.22 -0.43 -41.55
N LEU A 19 -14.62 -1.41 -40.75
CA LEU A 19 -16.01 -1.84 -40.70
C LEU A 19 -16.74 -1.05 -39.62
N PHE A 20 -17.76 -0.34 -40.09
CA PHE A 20 -18.75 0.45 -39.38
C PHE A 20 -19.54 -0.39 -38.35
N CYS A 21 -19.71 0.12 -37.13
CA CYS A 21 -20.89 -0.19 -36.31
C CYS A 21 -22.02 0.75 -36.74
N LEU A 22 -22.74 0.35 -37.78
CA LEU A 22 -24.00 0.95 -38.20
C LEU A 22 -25.12 0.24 -37.46
N LEU A 23 -25.71 0.98 -36.51
CA LEU A 23 -26.96 0.68 -35.84
C LEU A 23 -28.04 0.39 -36.90
N THR A 24 -28.35 -0.88 -37.14
CA THR A 24 -29.40 -1.29 -38.07
C THR A 24 -30.65 -1.60 -37.26
N ILE A 25 -31.59 -0.65 -37.30
CA ILE A 25 -32.98 -0.87 -36.93
C ILE A 25 -33.58 -1.79 -38.00
N THR A 26 -33.77 -3.06 -37.68
CA THR A 26 -34.56 -3.99 -38.50
C THR A 26 -36.02 -3.58 -38.46
N VAL A 27 -36.44 -2.82 -39.48
CA VAL A 27 -37.84 -2.70 -39.86
C VAL A 27 -38.16 -3.93 -40.72
N ASP A 28 -38.82 -4.92 -40.13
CA ASP A 28 -39.34 -6.07 -40.87
C ASP A 28 -40.48 -5.64 -41.80
N LEU A 29 -40.12 -5.41 -43.06
CA LEU A 29 -41.02 -5.30 -44.21
C LEU A 29 -41.36 -6.71 -44.70
N PHE A 30 -42.43 -7.31 -44.18
CA PHE A 30 -43.04 -8.50 -44.77
C PHE A 30 -43.87 -8.11 -46.01
N LEU A 31 -43.27 -8.23 -47.20
CA LEU A 31 -43.97 -8.35 -48.47
C LEU A 31 -43.81 -9.79 -48.97
N GLY A 32 -44.83 -10.61 -48.69
CA GLY A 32 -44.98 -11.95 -49.26
C GLY A 32 -46.27 -12.05 -50.05
N ASN A 33 -46.16 -11.99 -51.38
CA ASN A 33 -47.21 -12.42 -52.30
C ASN A 33 -47.19 -13.94 -52.40
N SER A 34 -48.26 -14.62 -51.95
CA SER A 34 -48.65 -15.95 -52.41
C SER A 34 -50.14 -16.19 -52.16
N SER A 35 -50.83 -16.37 -53.28
CA SER A 35 -52.13 -16.97 -53.58
C SER A 35 -53.00 -17.57 -52.46
N ALA A 36 -54.22 -17.04 -52.38
CA ALA A 36 -55.52 -17.68 -52.15
C ALA A 36 -55.58 -19.09 -51.51
N LEU A 37 -56.02 -19.13 -50.24
CA LEU A 37 -57.08 -19.98 -49.64
C LEU A 37 -56.77 -20.24 -48.16
N ALA A 38 -57.08 -19.26 -47.29
CA ALA A 38 -57.38 -19.46 -45.87
C ALA A 38 -57.91 -18.13 -45.30
N ALA A 39 -59.21 -17.92 -45.42
CA ALA A 39 -59.92 -16.82 -44.75
C ALA A 39 -60.55 -17.37 -43.47
N ASP A 40 -59.74 -17.57 -42.42
CA ASP A 40 -60.18 -17.49 -41.02
C ASP A 40 -58.94 -17.44 -40.10
N LYS A 41 -59.01 -16.62 -39.04
CA LYS A 41 -58.10 -16.60 -37.87
C LYS A 41 -56.62 -16.24 -38.07
N ASP A 42 -56.35 -14.94 -38.16
CA ASP A 42 -55.22 -14.36 -37.42
C ASP A 42 -55.50 -12.88 -37.08
N GLN A 43 -56.64 -12.64 -36.41
CA GLN A 43 -56.87 -11.33 -35.79
C GLN A 43 -56.08 -11.29 -34.48
N ARG A 44 -54.77 -11.08 -34.58
CA ARG A 44 -53.93 -10.81 -33.40
C ARG A 44 -54.50 -9.60 -32.66
N THR A 45 -54.78 -9.77 -31.37
CA THR A 45 -55.12 -8.65 -30.49
C THR A 45 -53.92 -7.72 -30.42
N SER A 46 -54.09 -6.44 -30.77
CA SER A 46 -53.07 -5.41 -30.61
C SER A 46 -53.28 -4.66 -29.31
N SER A 47 -52.22 -4.31 -28.60
CA SER A 47 -52.31 -3.41 -27.44
C SER A 47 -52.74 -2.00 -27.90
N ILE A 48 -53.31 -1.19 -27.00
CA ILE A 48 -53.59 0.22 -27.26
C ILE A 48 -52.30 1.00 -27.55
N GLN A 49 -51.19 0.61 -26.93
CA GLN A 49 -49.88 1.16 -27.23
C GLN A 49 -49.52 0.97 -28.71
N ASP A 50 -49.66 -0.25 -29.25
CA ASP A 50 -49.39 -0.54 -30.66
C ASP A 50 -50.37 0.18 -31.58
N PHE A 51 -51.65 0.21 -31.20
CA PHE A 51 -52.70 0.88 -31.96
C PHE A 51 -52.41 2.38 -32.07
N VAL A 52 -52.02 3.04 -30.98
CA VAL A 52 -51.66 4.46 -30.94
C VAL A 52 -50.35 4.72 -31.68
N ALA A 53 -49.35 3.86 -31.55
CA ALA A 53 -48.10 3.96 -32.32
C ALA A 53 -48.35 3.87 -33.84
N ALA A 54 -49.42 3.21 -34.28
CA ALA A 54 -49.83 3.12 -35.68
C ALA A 54 -50.72 4.27 -36.17
N ARG A 55 -50.81 5.40 -35.44
CA ARG A 55 -51.71 6.53 -35.75
C ARG A 55 -51.67 6.99 -37.20
N ASP A 56 -50.49 7.15 -37.78
CA ASP A 56 -50.32 7.65 -39.16
C ASP A 56 -50.90 6.68 -40.20
N ARG A 57 -51.09 5.41 -39.82
CA ARG A 57 -51.64 4.35 -40.68
C ARG A 57 -53.13 4.10 -40.43
N TRP A 58 -53.78 4.78 -39.49
CA TRP A 58 -55.19 4.56 -39.16
C TRP A 58 -56.14 4.69 -40.35
N SER A 59 -55.89 5.62 -41.28
CA SER A 59 -56.68 5.76 -42.50
C SER A 59 -56.74 4.48 -43.34
N GLN A 60 -55.69 3.66 -43.31
CA GLN A 60 -55.59 2.39 -44.04
C GLN A 60 -56.30 1.24 -43.31
N LEU A 61 -56.62 1.43 -42.02
CA LEU A 61 -57.29 0.44 -41.17
C LEU A 61 -58.82 0.61 -41.14
N ILE A 62 -59.35 1.67 -41.75
CA ILE A 62 -60.80 1.93 -41.80
C ILE A 62 -61.55 0.73 -42.40
N GLY A 63 -62.62 0.30 -41.72
CA GLY A 63 -63.49 -0.79 -42.15
C GLY A 63 -62.90 -2.20 -41.99
N ARG A 64 -61.63 -2.33 -41.61
CA ARG A 64 -61.02 -3.64 -41.30
C ARG A 64 -61.42 -4.09 -39.90
N PRO A 65 -61.67 -5.39 -39.67
CA PRO A 65 -61.88 -5.92 -38.33
C PRO A 65 -60.57 -5.86 -37.54
N LEU A 66 -60.64 -5.31 -36.33
CA LEU A 66 -59.52 -5.13 -35.41
C LEU A 66 -59.92 -5.62 -34.03
N ARG A 67 -58.95 -6.16 -33.28
CA ARG A 67 -59.07 -6.48 -31.85
C ARG A 67 -58.04 -5.66 -31.11
N VAL A 68 -58.48 -4.87 -30.14
CA VAL A 68 -57.62 -3.95 -29.40
C VAL A 68 -57.83 -4.14 -27.91
N GLU A 69 -56.74 -4.23 -27.14
CA GLU A 69 -56.80 -4.32 -25.69
C GLU A 69 -56.05 -3.19 -24.99
N GLY A 70 -56.52 -2.79 -23.81
CA GLY A 70 -55.81 -1.83 -22.96
C GLY A 70 -56.63 -1.30 -21.79
N ARG A 71 -56.06 -0.34 -21.09
CA ARG A 71 -56.66 0.30 -19.90
C ARG A 71 -57.75 1.29 -20.28
N ILE A 72 -58.94 1.19 -19.70
CA ILE A 72 -60.01 2.18 -19.87
C ILE A 72 -59.76 3.42 -18.99
N SER A 73 -59.98 4.61 -19.55
CA SER A 73 -59.94 5.89 -18.84
C SER A 73 -61.35 6.43 -18.57
N VAL A 74 -62.29 6.20 -19.49
CA VAL A 74 -63.69 6.62 -19.38
C VAL A 74 -64.58 5.47 -19.81
N PHE A 75 -65.66 5.22 -19.07
CA PHE A 75 -66.62 4.16 -19.37
C PHE A 75 -68.06 4.66 -19.21
N GLY A 76 -68.83 4.56 -20.28
CA GLY A 76 -70.27 4.83 -20.34
C GLY A 76 -71.05 3.59 -20.79
N SER A 77 -72.38 3.72 -20.90
CA SER A 77 -73.24 2.58 -21.25
C SER A 77 -73.01 2.05 -22.66
N ASN A 78 -72.69 2.93 -23.62
CA ASN A 78 -72.53 2.60 -25.04
C ASN A 78 -71.21 3.17 -25.61
N GLU A 79 -70.35 3.72 -24.76
CA GLU A 79 -69.10 4.36 -25.17
C GLU A 79 -68.02 4.09 -24.13
N LEU A 80 -66.79 3.88 -24.57
CA LEU A 80 -65.60 3.91 -23.71
C LEU A 80 -64.46 4.66 -24.38
N ARG A 81 -63.47 5.03 -23.57
CA ARG A 81 -62.18 5.53 -24.03
C ARG A 81 -61.08 4.76 -23.33
N PHE A 82 -60.03 4.42 -24.07
CA PHE A 82 -58.80 3.90 -23.48
C PHE A 82 -57.94 5.06 -22.96
N ALA A 83 -57.13 4.79 -21.94
CA ALA A 83 -56.06 5.68 -21.51
C ALA A 83 -55.04 5.86 -22.64
N GLU A 84 -54.44 7.04 -22.74
CA GLU A 84 -53.47 7.39 -23.79
C GLU A 84 -53.99 7.21 -25.23
N CYS A 85 -55.31 7.23 -25.44
CA CYS A 85 -55.93 7.09 -26.75
C CYS A 85 -57.02 8.15 -27.02
N ASP A 86 -56.88 8.88 -28.12
CA ASP A 86 -57.83 9.92 -28.54
C ASP A 86 -59.08 9.38 -29.25
N VAL A 87 -59.09 8.10 -29.63
CA VAL A 87 -60.22 7.48 -30.34
C VAL A 87 -61.35 7.14 -29.35
N ARG A 88 -62.58 7.48 -29.73
CA ARG A 88 -63.78 7.06 -29.01
C ARG A 88 -64.19 5.67 -29.47
N PHE A 89 -64.56 4.80 -28.53
CA PHE A 89 -65.00 3.44 -28.81
C PHE A 89 -66.49 3.34 -28.51
N VAL A 90 -67.31 3.21 -29.55
CA VAL A 90 -68.77 3.31 -29.46
C VAL A 90 -69.39 1.95 -29.78
N SER A 91 -70.40 1.54 -29.02
CA SER A 91 -71.15 0.31 -29.27
C SER A 91 -72.65 0.59 -29.40
N GLU A 92 -73.31 -0.12 -30.30
CA GLU A 92 -74.79 -0.12 -30.41
C GLU A 92 -75.44 -0.87 -29.25
N ARG A 93 -74.70 -1.77 -28.60
CA ARG A 93 -75.18 -2.55 -27.46
C ARG A 93 -74.66 -1.94 -26.17
N LYS A 94 -75.45 -2.11 -25.10
CA LYS A 94 -75.05 -1.69 -23.76
C LYS A 94 -73.85 -2.52 -23.31
N LEU A 95 -72.75 -1.85 -23.03
CA LEU A 95 -71.52 -2.42 -22.48
C LEU A 95 -71.70 -2.71 -21.00
N THR A 96 -71.18 -3.85 -20.56
CA THR A 96 -71.20 -4.22 -19.14
C THR A 96 -69.95 -3.65 -18.48
N ARG A 97 -70.11 -2.83 -17.45
CA ARG A 97 -68.98 -2.26 -16.73
C ARG A 97 -68.15 -3.38 -16.09
N PRO A 98 -66.82 -3.37 -16.24
CA PRO A 98 -65.95 -4.28 -15.51
C PRO A 98 -66.21 -4.20 -13.99
N ARG A 99 -66.13 -5.33 -13.29
CA ARG A 99 -66.31 -5.39 -11.84
C ARG A 99 -64.97 -5.13 -11.14
N GLY A 100 -64.99 -4.42 -10.00
CA GLY A 100 -63.80 -4.18 -9.18
C GLY A 100 -62.82 -3.20 -9.81
N GLU A 101 -61.52 -3.44 -9.60
CA GLU A 101 -60.39 -2.64 -10.12
C GLU A 101 -59.96 -3.04 -11.54
N LEU A 102 -60.71 -3.91 -12.22
CA LEU A 102 -60.43 -4.33 -13.59
C LEU A 102 -60.62 -3.16 -14.55
N THR A 103 -59.51 -2.55 -14.94
CA THR A 103 -59.48 -1.42 -15.89
C THR A 103 -59.16 -1.88 -17.31
N ASN A 104 -58.66 -3.10 -17.51
CA ASN A 104 -58.28 -3.59 -18.83
C ASN A 104 -59.44 -4.30 -19.53
N VAL A 105 -59.62 -3.99 -20.81
CA VAL A 105 -60.64 -4.59 -21.66
C VAL A 105 -60.07 -4.88 -23.04
N GLU A 106 -60.59 -5.93 -23.67
CA GLU A 106 -60.43 -6.20 -25.10
C GLU A 106 -61.72 -5.83 -25.83
N VAL A 107 -61.59 -5.12 -26.94
CA VAL A 107 -62.71 -4.79 -27.83
C VAL A 107 -62.41 -5.29 -29.24
N ALA A 108 -63.40 -5.91 -29.88
CA ALA A 108 -63.34 -6.26 -31.30
C ALA A 108 -64.31 -5.38 -32.08
N GLY A 109 -63.88 -4.86 -33.23
CA GLY A 109 -64.68 -3.92 -33.99
C GLY A 109 -63.99 -3.39 -35.23
N GLN A 110 -64.36 -2.19 -35.66
CA GLN A 110 -63.79 -1.58 -36.87
C GLN A 110 -63.57 -0.09 -36.66
N LEU A 111 -62.45 0.42 -37.17
CA LEU A 111 -62.21 1.86 -37.21
C LEU A 111 -63.05 2.51 -38.33
N GLN A 112 -63.66 3.65 -38.03
CA GLN A 112 -64.46 4.44 -38.96
C GLN A 112 -64.10 5.92 -38.84
N LYS A 113 -64.55 6.71 -39.82
CA LYS A 113 -64.43 8.16 -39.80
C LYS A 113 -65.81 8.76 -39.62
N ASP A 114 -66.03 9.43 -38.49
CA ASP A 114 -67.27 10.13 -38.14
C ASP A 114 -66.95 11.62 -37.94
N ASN A 115 -67.64 12.49 -38.70
CA ASN A 115 -67.43 13.96 -38.67
C ASN A 115 -65.96 14.38 -38.77
N GLY A 116 -65.18 13.67 -39.60
CA GLY A 116 -63.76 13.94 -39.81
C GLY A 116 -62.82 13.37 -38.74
N ARG A 117 -63.34 12.81 -37.65
CA ARG A 117 -62.57 12.18 -36.57
C ARG A 117 -62.65 10.65 -36.65
N PHE A 118 -61.64 9.97 -36.11
CA PHE A 118 -61.66 8.51 -36.01
C PHE A 118 -62.53 8.07 -34.83
N VAL A 119 -63.40 7.09 -35.07
CA VAL A 119 -64.24 6.43 -34.06
C VAL A 119 -64.14 4.93 -34.28
N PHE A 120 -64.03 4.16 -33.21
CA PHE A 120 -63.99 2.70 -33.27
C PHE A 120 -65.36 2.12 -32.94
N GLN A 121 -65.98 1.44 -33.90
CA GLN A 121 -67.28 0.79 -33.70
C GLN A 121 -67.08 -0.59 -33.08
N VAL A 122 -67.39 -0.70 -31.78
CA VAL A 122 -67.24 -1.91 -30.95
C VAL A 122 -68.38 -2.89 -31.22
N ARG A 123 -68.02 -4.11 -31.61
CA ARG A 123 -68.92 -5.27 -31.82
C ARG A 123 -68.85 -6.28 -30.69
N GLU A 124 -67.66 -6.52 -30.16
CA GLU A 124 -67.41 -7.43 -29.02
C GLU A 124 -66.66 -6.69 -27.93
N PHE A 125 -66.92 -7.07 -26.68
CA PHE A 125 -66.33 -6.49 -25.49
C PHE A 125 -66.06 -7.61 -24.49
N GLN A 126 -64.83 -7.68 -23.98
CA GLN A 126 -64.41 -8.64 -22.97
C GLN A 126 -63.53 -7.96 -21.92
N THR A 127 -63.76 -8.28 -20.65
CA THR A 127 -62.90 -7.83 -19.55
C THR A 127 -61.61 -8.66 -19.50
N ARG A 128 -60.48 -8.01 -19.28
CA ARG A 128 -59.15 -8.63 -19.12
C ARG A 128 -58.61 -8.37 -17.70
N PRO A 129 -57.66 -9.19 -17.20
CA PRO A 129 -56.91 -8.86 -15.99
C PRO A 129 -56.26 -7.48 -16.13
N ASN A 130 -56.16 -6.74 -15.04
CA ASN A 130 -55.34 -5.52 -15.06
C ASN A 130 -53.85 -5.87 -15.23
N ASP A 131 -53.00 -4.88 -15.53
CA ASP A 131 -51.59 -5.15 -15.89
C ASP A 131 -50.81 -5.86 -14.76
N LEU A 132 -51.07 -5.52 -13.49
CA LEU A 132 -50.42 -6.19 -12.35
C LEU A 132 -50.92 -7.62 -12.15
N GLU A 133 -52.21 -7.89 -12.40
CA GLU A 133 -52.75 -9.24 -12.39
C GLU A 133 -52.21 -10.07 -13.56
N GLN A 134 -52.11 -9.47 -14.76
CA GLN A 134 -51.52 -10.11 -15.93
C GLN A 134 -50.06 -10.46 -15.66
N LEU A 135 -49.28 -9.54 -15.10
CA LEU A 135 -47.91 -9.78 -14.65
C LEU A 135 -47.81 -10.98 -13.70
N LYS A 136 -48.72 -11.07 -12.73
CA LYS A 136 -48.76 -12.20 -11.78
C LYS A 136 -49.06 -13.51 -12.48
N LEU A 137 -50.00 -13.52 -13.43
CA LEU A 137 -50.35 -14.71 -14.21
C LEU A 137 -49.17 -15.16 -15.09
N ASP A 138 -48.51 -14.22 -15.76
CA ASP A 138 -47.36 -14.53 -16.62
C ASP A 138 -46.20 -15.07 -15.80
N ARG A 139 -45.96 -14.52 -14.60
CA ARG A 139 -44.95 -15.04 -13.67
C ARG A 139 -45.22 -16.48 -13.22
N LEU A 140 -46.47 -16.93 -13.19
CA LEU A 140 -46.83 -18.31 -12.81
C LEU A 140 -46.51 -19.34 -13.91
N VAL A 141 -46.49 -18.92 -15.17
CA VAL A 141 -46.25 -19.81 -16.32
C VAL A 141 -44.86 -19.64 -16.93
N MET A 142 -44.14 -18.59 -16.54
CA MET A 142 -42.77 -18.30 -16.95
C MET A 142 -41.80 -19.41 -16.53
N ASP A 143 -40.83 -19.72 -17.40
CA ASP A 143 -39.72 -20.60 -17.04
C ASP A 143 -38.75 -19.87 -16.08
N THR A 144 -38.93 -20.11 -14.79
CA THR A 144 -38.10 -19.49 -13.73
C THR A 144 -36.63 -19.96 -13.72
N THR A 145 -36.26 -20.93 -14.55
CA THR A 145 -34.87 -21.39 -14.69
C THR A 145 -34.07 -20.58 -15.71
N GLN A 146 -34.75 -19.87 -16.62
CA GLN A 146 -34.12 -19.08 -17.67
C GLN A 146 -34.10 -17.59 -17.30
N PRO A 147 -32.92 -16.96 -17.15
CA PRO A 147 -32.82 -15.53 -16.87
C PRO A 147 -33.53 -14.65 -17.90
N ASP A 148 -33.49 -15.03 -19.18
CA ASP A 148 -34.07 -14.25 -20.27
C ASP A 148 -35.60 -14.11 -20.14
N ALA A 149 -36.29 -15.10 -19.58
CA ALA A 149 -37.73 -15.04 -19.36
C ALA A 149 -38.11 -13.90 -18.38
N TYR A 150 -37.28 -13.66 -17.36
CA TYR A 150 -37.44 -12.53 -16.46
C TYR A 150 -37.19 -11.19 -17.17
N PHE A 151 -36.21 -11.13 -18.06
CA PHE A 151 -35.90 -9.91 -18.81
C PHE A 151 -37.00 -9.56 -19.81
N GLU A 152 -37.56 -10.54 -20.51
CA GLU A 152 -38.69 -10.34 -21.43
C GLU A 152 -39.92 -9.80 -20.67
N LEU A 153 -40.31 -10.45 -19.58
CA LEU A 153 -41.46 -10.04 -18.78
C LEU A 153 -41.24 -8.69 -18.09
N GLY A 154 -40.01 -8.43 -17.61
CA GLY A 154 -39.63 -7.14 -17.02
C GLY A 154 -39.68 -6.00 -18.04
N THR A 155 -39.25 -6.26 -19.27
CA THR A 155 -39.33 -5.30 -20.39
C THR A 155 -40.78 -4.95 -20.68
N TRP A 156 -41.64 -5.96 -20.83
CA TRP A 156 -43.08 -5.76 -21.02
C TRP A 156 -43.67 -4.88 -19.90
N ALA A 157 -43.40 -5.21 -18.63
CA ALA A 157 -43.94 -4.47 -17.49
C ALA A 157 -43.45 -3.01 -17.47
N LYS A 158 -42.17 -2.75 -17.76
CA LYS A 158 -41.63 -1.38 -17.81
C LYS A 158 -42.15 -0.59 -18.99
N GLU A 159 -42.31 -1.20 -20.16
CA GLU A 159 -42.86 -0.53 -21.33
C GLU A 159 -44.33 -0.15 -21.12
N GLN A 160 -45.15 -1.09 -20.63
CA GLN A 160 -46.54 -0.82 -20.27
C GLN A 160 -46.65 0.23 -19.16
N GLY A 161 -45.83 0.11 -18.12
CA GLY A 161 -45.82 1.06 -17.02
C GLY A 161 -45.36 2.44 -17.45
N LYS A 162 -44.42 2.54 -18.39
CA LYS A 162 -44.02 3.82 -19.00
C LYS A 162 -45.15 4.41 -19.85
N PHE A 163 -45.82 3.60 -20.67
CA PHE A 163 -46.91 4.04 -21.51
C PHE A 163 -48.06 4.62 -20.68
N TYR A 164 -48.47 3.94 -19.61
CA TYR A 164 -49.56 4.37 -18.73
C TYR A 164 -49.15 5.26 -17.54
N SER A 165 -47.86 5.62 -17.43
CA SER A 165 -47.32 6.32 -16.25
C SER A 165 -47.63 5.61 -14.92
N ASP A 166 -47.50 4.28 -14.92
CA ASP A 166 -47.78 3.39 -13.79
C ASP A 166 -46.49 3.06 -13.04
N ASP A 167 -46.30 3.69 -11.88
CA ASP A 167 -45.09 3.57 -11.08
C ASP A 167 -44.93 2.17 -10.47
N ASP A 168 -46.03 1.54 -10.07
CA ASP A 168 -46.04 0.22 -9.45
C ASP A 168 -45.65 -0.86 -10.47
N LEU A 169 -46.18 -0.78 -11.69
CA LEU A 169 -45.82 -1.72 -12.76
C LEU A 169 -44.36 -1.56 -13.20
N ARG A 170 -43.84 -0.32 -13.25
CA ARG A 170 -42.42 -0.08 -13.51
C ARG A 170 -41.52 -0.63 -12.40
N ALA A 171 -41.94 -0.49 -11.14
CA ALA A 171 -41.23 -1.05 -10.00
C ALA A 171 -41.19 -2.58 -10.07
N ALA A 172 -42.32 -3.22 -10.37
CA ALA A 172 -42.40 -4.67 -10.56
C ALA A 172 -41.53 -5.17 -11.73
N GLY A 173 -41.44 -4.40 -12.82
CA GLY A 173 -40.51 -4.69 -13.91
C GLY A 173 -39.03 -4.60 -13.49
N ASN A 174 -38.67 -3.64 -12.65
CA ASN A 174 -37.31 -3.57 -12.08
C ASN A 174 -37.01 -4.76 -11.14
N GLU A 175 -38.00 -5.23 -10.37
CA GLU A 175 -37.85 -6.45 -9.55
C GLU A 175 -37.59 -7.68 -10.42
N LEU A 176 -38.29 -7.83 -11.55
CA LEU A 176 -38.03 -8.93 -12.48
C LEU A 176 -36.63 -8.86 -13.08
N PHE A 177 -36.15 -7.68 -13.45
CA PHE A 177 -34.76 -7.53 -13.88
C PHE A 177 -33.77 -7.92 -12.80
N ARG A 178 -34.02 -7.54 -11.53
CA ARG A 178 -33.18 -7.96 -10.40
C ARG A 178 -33.18 -9.50 -10.26
N ASP A 179 -34.35 -10.12 -10.27
CA ASP A 179 -34.48 -11.58 -10.18
C ASP A 179 -33.75 -12.28 -11.33
N GLY A 180 -33.93 -11.82 -12.57
CA GLY A 180 -33.25 -12.36 -13.74
C GLY A 180 -31.73 -12.23 -13.66
N LEU A 181 -31.22 -11.10 -13.18
CA LEU A 181 -29.78 -10.90 -12.96
C LEU A 181 -29.22 -11.84 -11.89
N MET A 182 -29.96 -12.07 -10.81
CA MET A 182 -29.57 -13.03 -9.77
C MET A 182 -29.58 -14.48 -10.29
N ARG A 183 -30.55 -14.86 -11.14
CA ARG A 183 -30.55 -16.18 -11.80
C ARG A 183 -29.38 -16.34 -12.77
N ALA A 184 -29.07 -15.28 -13.51
CA ALA A 184 -27.92 -15.28 -14.40
C ALA A 184 -26.62 -15.42 -13.61
N HIS A 185 -26.49 -14.72 -12.47
CA HIS A 185 -25.39 -14.85 -11.52
C HIS A 185 -25.25 -16.29 -11.02
N ASP A 186 -26.33 -16.91 -10.55
CA ASP A 186 -26.34 -18.31 -10.08
C ASP A 186 -25.94 -19.31 -11.19
N SER A 187 -26.09 -18.94 -12.46
CA SER A 187 -25.78 -19.78 -13.63
C SER A 187 -24.35 -19.59 -14.16
N LEU A 188 -23.60 -18.61 -13.64
CA LEU A 188 -22.21 -18.38 -14.07
C LEU A 188 -21.30 -19.50 -13.57
N ALA A 189 -20.29 -19.83 -14.40
CA ALA A 189 -19.24 -20.75 -13.97
C ALA A 189 -18.40 -20.13 -12.84
N ALA A 190 -17.91 -20.95 -11.92
CA ALA A 190 -17.02 -20.49 -10.87
C ALA A 190 -15.76 -19.82 -11.47
N GLY A 191 -15.51 -18.57 -11.06
CA GLY A 191 -14.38 -17.78 -11.56
C GLY A 191 -14.63 -17.03 -12.87
N ASP A 192 -15.86 -17.00 -13.40
CA ASP A 192 -16.21 -16.24 -14.61
C ASP A 192 -16.32 -14.72 -14.33
N ALA A 193 -15.18 -14.07 -14.16
CA ALA A 193 -15.10 -12.63 -13.95
C ALA A 193 -15.64 -11.82 -15.13
N SER A 194 -15.57 -12.35 -16.36
CA SER A 194 -16.13 -11.68 -17.55
C SER A 194 -17.64 -11.65 -17.48
N GLY A 195 -18.26 -12.81 -17.19
CA GLY A 195 -19.70 -12.92 -16.96
C GLY A 195 -20.19 -11.97 -15.87
N MET A 196 -19.47 -11.87 -14.73
CA MET A 196 -19.81 -10.91 -13.67
C MET A 196 -19.81 -9.45 -14.16
N ARG A 197 -18.85 -9.06 -15.01
CA ARG A 197 -18.79 -7.71 -15.59
C ARG A 197 -19.93 -7.45 -16.57
N GLU A 198 -20.31 -8.45 -17.35
CA GLU A 198 -21.48 -8.37 -18.24
C GLU A 198 -22.77 -8.18 -17.44
N LEU A 199 -22.94 -8.89 -16.32
CA LEU A 199 -24.06 -8.68 -15.41
C LEU A 199 -24.05 -7.25 -14.83
N ALA A 200 -22.90 -6.73 -14.40
CA ALA A 200 -22.77 -5.35 -13.94
C ALA A 200 -23.14 -4.32 -15.02
N ALA A 201 -22.85 -4.60 -16.29
CA ALA A 201 -23.27 -3.74 -17.41
C ALA A 201 -24.79 -3.81 -17.61
N LYS A 202 -25.40 -5.00 -17.55
CA LYS A 202 -26.85 -5.19 -17.63
C LYS A 202 -27.61 -4.52 -16.49
N VAL A 203 -27.08 -4.51 -15.26
CA VAL A 203 -27.67 -3.75 -14.13
C VAL A 203 -27.88 -2.28 -14.53
N LYS A 204 -26.85 -1.66 -15.13
CA LYS A 204 -26.91 -0.27 -15.58
C LYS A 204 -27.85 -0.07 -16.76
N GLU A 205 -27.82 -0.98 -17.74
CA GLU A 205 -28.71 -0.95 -18.91
C GLU A 205 -30.18 -1.01 -18.50
N PHE A 206 -30.52 -1.92 -17.58
CA PHE A 206 -31.88 -2.12 -17.10
C PHE A 206 -32.34 -1.08 -16.08
N GLY A 207 -31.43 -0.24 -15.58
CA GLY A 207 -31.72 0.78 -14.57
C GLY A 207 -32.06 0.18 -13.21
N VAL A 208 -31.43 -0.95 -12.88
CA VAL A 208 -31.48 -1.57 -11.55
C VAL A 208 -30.51 -0.85 -10.61
N GLU A 209 -30.69 -1.01 -9.31
CA GLU A 209 -29.92 -0.31 -8.27
C GLU A 209 -28.40 -0.49 -8.40
N GLU A 210 -27.66 0.62 -8.24
CA GLU A 210 -26.19 0.66 -8.33
C GLU A 210 -25.52 -0.28 -7.30
N ARG A 211 -26.18 -0.53 -6.16
CA ARG A 211 -25.71 -1.47 -5.15
C ARG A 211 -25.45 -2.87 -5.72
N LEU A 212 -26.31 -3.34 -6.62
CA LEU A 212 -26.15 -4.65 -7.29
C LEU A 212 -25.02 -4.60 -8.32
N GLN A 213 -24.88 -3.49 -9.05
CA GLN A 213 -23.78 -3.30 -10.00
C GLN A 213 -22.43 -3.41 -9.30
N GLN A 214 -22.25 -2.67 -8.21
CA GLN A 214 -21.03 -2.68 -7.41
C GLN A 214 -20.76 -4.07 -6.80
N GLN A 215 -21.81 -4.85 -6.47
CA GLN A 215 -21.65 -6.22 -6.00
C GLN A 215 -21.01 -7.13 -7.07
N PHE A 216 -21.54 -7.12 -8.28
CA PHE A 216 -20.96 -7.90 -9.37
C PHE A 216 -19.55 -7.43 -9.76
N LEU A 217 -19.29 -6.12 -9.73
CA LEU A 217 -17.95 -5.59 -9.97
C LEU A 217 -16.96 -5.98 -8.87
N HIS A 218 -17.38 -5.96 -7.61
CA HIS A 218 -16.57 -6.40 -6.49
C HIS A 218 -16.15 -7.87 -6.64
N GLU A 219 -17.13 -8.74 -6.91
CA GLU A 219 -16.92 -10.17 -7.12
C GLU A 219 -16.03 -10.44 -8.34
N ALA A 220 -16.26 -9.76 -9.47
CA ALA A 220 -15.41 -9.86 -10.66
C ALA A 220 -13.93 -9.51 -10.36
N ASN A 221 -13.69 -8.41 -9.65
CA ASN A 221 -12.34 -8.00 -9.30
C ASN A 221 -11.68 -8.97 -8.31
N ARG A 222 -12.45 -9.56 -7.37
CA ARG A 222 -11.98 -10.61 -6.45
C ARG A 222 -11.57 -11.89 -7.19
N MET A 223 -12.36 -12.31 -8.17
CA MET A 223 -12.04 -13.45 -9.03
C MET A 223 -10.75 -13.19 -9.82
N GLU A 224 -10.60 -11.99 -10.42
CA GLU A 224 -9.38 -11.59 -11.14
C GLU A 224 -8.15 -11.57 -10.21
N PHE A 225 -8.29 -11.07 -8.98
CA PHE A 225 -7.20 -11.07 -8.00
C PHE A 225 -6.79 -12.49 -7.58
N THR A 226 -7.77 -13.36 -7.36
CA THR A 226 -7.52 -14.78 -7.01
C THR A 226 -6.85 -15.52 -8.16
N ALA A 227 -7.27 -15.29 -9.40
CA ALA A 227 -6.66 -15.86 -10.59
C ALA A 227 -5.23 -15.31 -10.83
N ALA A 228 -4.99 -14.04 -10.50
CA ALA A 228 -3.67 -13.42 -10.59
C ALA A 228 -2.64 -14.12 -9.69
N ALA A 229 -3.03 -14.61 -8.51
CA ALA A 229 -2.15 -15.34 -7.61
C ALA A 229 -1.58 -16.65 -8.19
N GLN A 230 -2.18 -17.18 -9.26
CA GLN A 230 -1.71 -18.38 -9.97
C GLN A 230 -0.75 -18.06 -11.13
N GLN A 231 -0.51 -16.79 -11.41
CA GLN A 231 0.38 -16.34 -12.49
C GLN A 231 1.79 -16.10 -11.95
N GLU A 232 2.81 -16.35 -12.76
CA GLU A 232 4.21 -16.10 -12.37
C GLU A 232 4.49 -14.59 -12.19
N LYS A 233 3.89 -13.75 -13.04
CA LYS A 233 4.06 -12.29 -13.03
C LYS A 233 2.74 -11.58 -13.34
N PRO A 234 1.78 -11.57 -12.42
CA PRO A 234 0.50 -10.92 -12.65
C PRO A 234 0.66 -9.40 -12.68
N ASN A 235 -0.09 -8.73 -13.57
CA ASN A 235 -0.12 -7.27 -13.63
C ASN A 235 -1.09 -6.70 -12.58
N LEU A 236 -0.67 -6.71 -11.31
CA LEU A 236 -1.50 -6.25 -10.19
C LEU A 236 -1.73 -4.73 -10.19
N ALA A 237 -0.82 -3.94 -10.77
CA ALA A 237 -1.01 -2.49 -10.91
C ALA A 237 -2.20 -2.15 -11.82
N ALA A 238 -2.36 -2.87 -12.93
CA ALA A 238 -3.53 -2.72 -13.81
C ALA A 238 -4.82 -3.17 -13.13
N LEU A 239 -4.77 -4.22 -12.30
CA LEU A 239 -5.91 -4.65 -11.50
C LEU A 239 -6.28 -3.61 -10.44
N ALA A 240 -5.32 -3.04 -9.72
CA ALA A 240 -5.58 -2.00 -8.73
C ALA A 240 -6.23 -0.75 -9.37
N THR A 241 -5.74 -0.31 -10.54
CA THR A 241 -6.36 0.79 -11.31
C THR A 241 -7.82 0.48 -11.64
N ARG A 242 -8.11 -0.78 -11.97
CA ARG A 242 -9.46 -1.24 -12.29
C ARG A 242 -10.36 -1.27 -11.06
N VAL A 243 -9.88 -1.81 -9.95
CA VAL A 243 -10.56 -1.79 -8.64
C VAL A 243 -10.89 -0.34 -8.27
N ALA A 244 -9.94 0.58 -8.42
CA ALA A 244 -10.14 2.00 -8.12
C ALA A 244 -11.17 2.71 -9.01
N ARG A 245 -11.45 2.17 -10.20
CA ARG A 245 -12.49 2.67 -11.11
C ARG A 245 -13.86 2.06 -10.77
N ASP A 246 -13.88 0.76 -10.52
CA ASP A 246 -15.10 -0.02 -10.36
C ASP A 246 -15.72 0.13 -8.97
N LEU A 247 -14.90 0.40 -7.95
CA LEU A 247 -15.27 0.44 -6.53
C LEU A 247 -14.84 1.78 -5.91
N PRO A 248 -15.67 2.83 -5.96
CA PRO A 248 -15.25 4.19 -5.60
C PRO A 248 -14.72 4.35 -4.16
N GLY A 249 -15.19 3.54 -3.20
CA GLY A 249 -14.74 3.57 -1.81
C GLY A 249 -13.27 3.19 -1.64
N SER A 250 -12.67 2.49 -2.61
CA SER A 250 -11.25 2.11 -2.62
C SER A 250 -10.26 3.27 -2.48
N ARG A 251 -10.67 4.48 -2.88
CA ARG A 251 -9.80 5.66 -2.92
C ARG A 251 -9.78 6.44 -1.61
N THR A 252 -10.65 6.09 -0.67
CA THR A 252 -10.74 6.80 0.61
C THR A 252 -10.00 5.99 1.66
N PRO A 253 -8.87 6.50 2.19
CA PRO A 253 -8.19 5.86 3.31
C PRO A 253 -9.14 5.70 4.49
N VAL A 254 -9.02 4.57 5.17
CA VAL A 254 -9.81 4.25 6.36
C VAL A 254 -8.96 4.44 7.60
N ALA A 255 -9.51 5.12 8.61
CA ALA A 255 -8.84 5.33 9.89
C ALA A 255 -8.75 4.02 10.71
N ASP A 256 -8.08 4.09 11.85
CA ASP A 256 -7.91 2.97 12.79
C ASP A 256 -9.26 2.33 13.20
N GLY A 257 -9.25 1.01 13.41
CA GLY A 257 -10.45 0.24 13.81
C GLY A 257 -11.00 -0.70 12.73
N VAL A 258 -10.35 -0.81 11.57
CA VAL A 258 -10.76 -1.72 10.48
C VAL A 258 -10.26 -3.15 10.66
N ALA A 259 -9.40 -3.43 11.65
CA ALA A 259 -8.81 -4.76 11.82
C ALA A 259 -9.87 -5.89 11.96
N ALA A 260 -10.93 -5.67 12.74
CA ALA A 260 -12.03 -6.63 12.87
C ALA A 260 -12.78 -6.79 11.53
N LEU A 261 -13.15 -5.68 10.90
CA LEU A 261 -13.84 -5.67 9.60
C LEU A 261 -13.02 -6.37 8.51
N ARG A 262 -11.69 -6.17 8.50
CA ARG A 262 -10.75 -6.81 7.57
C ARG A 262 -10.74 -8.32 7.78
N ASN A 263 -10.66 -8.78 9.02
CA ASN A 263 -10.63 -10.22 9.33
C ASN A 263 -11.92 -10.92 8.88
N ASP A 264 -13.08 -10.35 9.21
CA ASP A 264 -14.38 -10.90 8.79
C ASP A 264 -14.49 -10.94 7.25
N TYR A 265 -14.07 -9.85 6.60
CA TYR A 265 -14.07 -9.74 5.15
C TYR A 265 -13.11 -10.72 4.46
N GLU A 266 -11.93 -10.96 5.02
CA GLU A 266 -10.95 -11.90 4.46
C GLU A 266 -11.44 -13.35 4.49
N GLN A 267 -12.27 -13.71 5.49
CA GLN A 267 -12.86 -15.03 5.60
C GLN A 267 -14.02 -15.26 4.63
N ALA A 268 -14.86 -14.24 4.40
CA ALA A 268 -16.08 -14.36 3.60
C ALA A 268 -16.38 -13.09 2.78
N PRO A 269 -15.52 -12.72 1.81
CA PRO A 269 -15.54 -11.39 1.19
C PRO A 269 -16.85 -11.07 0.47
N GLU A 270 -17.37 -12.02 -0.31
CA GLU A 270 -18.60 -11.86 -1.08
C GLU A 270 -19.83 -11.78 -0.16
N ALA A 271 -19.90 -12.64 0.85
CA ALA A 271 -21.02 -12.67 1.78
C ALA A 271 -21.09 -11.41 2.64
N VAL A 272 -19.94 -10.99 3.19
CA VAL A 272 -19.83 -9.78 4.01
C VAL A 272 -20.15 -8.53 3.19
N TYR A 273 -19.61 -8.41 1.97
CA TYR A 273 -19.87 -7.26 1.10
C TYR A 273 -21.34 -7.15 0.65
N ARG A 274 -21.99 -8.29 0.40
CA ARG A 274 -23.40 -8.36 -0.04
C ARG A 274 -24.37 -7.80 1.01
N VAL A 275 -24.15 -8.10 2.28
CA VAL A 275 -25.05 -7.70 3.38
C VAL A 275 -24.69 -6.36 4.03
N ALA A 276 -23.45 -5.88 3.83
CA ALA A 276 -22.97 -4.62 4.37
C ALA A 276 -23.78 -3.40 3.91
N ASP A 277 -23.98 -2.41 4.79
CA ASP A 277 -24.53 -1.11 4.39
C ASP A 277 -23.57 -0.33 3.48
N GLU A 278 -24.00 0.84 2.98
CA GLU A 278 -23.21 1.62 2.02
C GLU A 278 -21.86 2.10 2.59
N ASP A 279 -21.84 2.56 3.84
CA ASP A 279 -20.61 3.04 4.49
C ASP A 279 -19.62 1.89 4.68
N THR A 280 -20.11 0.76 5.18
CA THR A 280 -19.32 -0.45 5.39
C THR A 280 -18.77 -0.97 4.06
N ARG A 281 -19.56 -0.98 2.98
CA ARG A 281 -19.09 -1.37 1.64
C ARG A 281 -17.94 -0.50 1.17
N ARG A 282 -18.01 0.82 1.32
CA ARG A 282 -16.90 1.72 0.94
C ARG A 282 -15.62 1.38 1.72
N ARG A 283 -15.72 1.08 3.01
CA ARG A 283 -14.56 0.64 3.82
C ARG A 283 -14.02 -0.71 3.34
N LEU A 284 -14.88 -1.66 3.00
CA LEU A 284 -14.49 -2.97 2.46
C LEU A 284 -13.81 -2.85 1.09
N GLU A 285 -14.26 -1.92 0.25
CA GLU A 285 -13.62 -1.60 -1.03
C GLU A 285 -12.21 -1.07 -0.81
N ARG A 286 -12.00 -0.20 0.19
CA ARG A 286 -10.67 0.22 0.61
C ARG A 286 -9.84 -0.95 1.10
N VAL A 287 -10.36 -1.80 1.97
CA VAL A 287 -9.64 -3.00 2.45
C VAL A 287 -9.18 -3.88 1.29
N PHE A 288 -10.07 -4.15 0.34
CA PHE A 288 -9.73 -4.96 -0.83
C PHE A 288 -8.68 -4.27 -1.72
N TYR A 289 -8.86 -2.98 -2.00
CA TYR A 289 -7.87 -2.21 -2.75
C TYR A 289 -6.49 -2.24 -2.10
N SER A 290 -6.43 -2.07 -0.77
CA SER A 290 -5.18 -2.14 -0.01
C SER A 290 -4.51 -3.51 -0.13
N GLN A 291 -5.27 -4.61 -0.19
CA GLN A 291 -4.71 -5.95 -0.46
C GLN A 291 -4.08 -6.03 -1.86
N VAL A 292 -4.76 -5.53 -2.89
CA VAL A 292 -4.27 -5.59 -4.28
C VAL A 292 -3.02 -4.73 -4.46
N ILE A 293 -3.01 -3.50 -3.95
CA ILE A 293 -1.87 -2.60 -4.03
C ILE A 293 -0.69 -3.12 -3.22
N LEU A 294 -0.93 -3.61 -1.99
CA LEU A 294 0.14 -4.17 -1.18
C LEU A 294 0.81 -5.33 -1.93
N ALA A 295 0.02 -6.29 -2.44
CA ALA A 295 0.55 -7.39 -3.23
C ALA A 295 1.32 -6.91 -4.48
N ALA A 296 0.87 -5.82 -5.14
CA ALA A 296 1.59 -5.24 -6.27
C ALA A 296 2.94 -4.63 -5.86
N ILE A 297 3.00 -3.92 -4.74
CA ILE A 297 4.24 -3.32 -4.22
C ILE A 297 5.21 -4.43 -3.75
N GLU A 298 4.69 -5.46 -3.08
CA GLU A 298 5.50 -6.56 -2.52
C GLU A 298 6.18 -7.40 -3.60
N GLN A 299 5.66 -7.44 -4.84
CA GLN A 299 6.34 -8.08 -5.98
C GLN A 299 7.69 -7.43 -6.34
N GLU A 300 7.88 -6.18 -5.95
CA GLU A 300 9.13 -5.44 -6.19
C GLU A 300 10.04 -5.44 -4.96
N ALA A 301 9.58 -6.01 -3.84
CA ALA A 301 10.39 -6.14 -2.63
C ALA A 301 11.51 -7.16 -2.87
N ALA A 302 12.74 -6.78 -2.52
CA ALA A 302 13.85 -7.70 -2.56
C ALA A 302 13.74 -8.69 -1.40
N GLU A 303 13.96 -9.99 -1.68
CA GLU A 303 13.89 -11.05 -0.68
C GLU A 303 14.84 -10.86 0.50
N ASP A 304 15.97 -10.18 0.27
CA ASP A 304 16.96 -9.87 1.30
C ASP A 304 16.66 -8.58 2.08
N GLY A 305 15.60 -7.85 1.71
CA GLY A 305 15.18 -6.61 2.37
C GLY A 305 15.99 -5.37 2.00
N ARG A 306 16.90 -5.44 1.01
CA ARG A 306 17.83 -4.33 0.68
C ARG A 306 17.17 -3.03 0.19
N ASN A 307 15.89 -3.08 -0.21
CA ASN A 307 15.12 -1.94 -0.72
C ASN A 307 13.92 -1.59 0.18
N GLY A 308 13.94 -2.01 1.44
CA GLY A 308 12.83 -1.83 2.38
C GLY A 308 12.33 -0.39 2.55
N TYR A 309 13.20 0.63 2.58
CA TYR A 309 12.78 2.03 2.66
C TYR A 309 12.03 2.48 1.40
N SER A 310 12.48 2.05 0.21
CA SER A 310 11.79 2.39 -1.04
C SER A 310 10.41 1.72 -1.12
N ILE A 311 10.30 0.48 -0.64
CA ILE A 311 9.03 -0.23 -0.51
C ILE A 311 8.12 0.47 0.51
N ALA A 312 8.67 0.82 1.69
CA ALA A 312 7.95 1.50 2.76
C ALA A 312 7.39 2.85 2.31
N GLU A 313 8.17 3.66 1.57
CA GLU A 313 7.73 4.94 1.02
C GLU A 313 6.54 4.76 0.06
N ARG A 314 6.57 3.74 -0.80
CA ARG A 314 5.45 3.46 -1.71
C ARG A 314 4.20 3.02 -0.96
N ILE A 315 4.36 2.17 0.07
CA ILE A 315 3.24 1.75 0.93
C ILE A 315 2.67 2.97 1.67
N GLU A 316 3.51 3.84 2.23
CA GLU A 316 3.08 5.04 2.95
C GLU A 316 2.30 6.01 2.05
N ASN A 317 2.73 6.17 0.79
CA ASN A 317 2.05 7.03 -0.19
C ASN A 317 0.70 6.47 -0.65
N GLU A 318 0.61 5.18 -0.93
CA GLU A 318 -0.61 4.55 -1.48
C GLU A 318 -1.59 4.09 -0.39
N LEU A 319 -1.04 3.62 0.74
CA LEU A 319 -1.70 2.97 1.87
C LEU A 319 -1.27 3.60 3.21
N PRO A 320 -1.55 4.90 3.44
CA PRO A 320 -1.12 5.62 4.64
C PRO A 320 -1.64 4.98 5.95
N GLU A 321 -2.70 4.17 5.88
CA GLU A 321 -3.25 3.44 7.02
C GLU A 321 -2.45 2.17 7.42
N MET A 322 -1.42 1.78 6.67
CA MET A 322 -0.64 0.53 6.89
C MET A 322 0.72 0.79 7.57
N THR A 323 0.74 1.63 8.61
CA THR A 323 1.97 2.07 9.30
C THR A 323 2.82 0.90 9.83
N ASP A 324 2.20 -0.14 10.37
CA ASP A 324 2.91 -1.34 10.86
C ASP A 324 3.71 -2.06 9.76
N ILE A 325 3.19 -2.07 8.53
CA ILE A 325 3.85 -2.70 7.39
C ILE A 325 4.99 -1.82 6.89
N VAL A 326 4.78 -0.49 6.84
CA VAL A 326 5.81 0.50 6.52
C VAL A 326 7.02 0.34 7.45
N ASP A 327 6.79 0.26 8.76
CA ASP A 327 7.88 0.11 9.74
C ASP A 327 8.59 -1.23 9.64
N ARG A 328 7.87 -2.32 9.33
CA ARG A 328 8.46 -3.63 9.09
C ARG A 328 9.47 -3.60 7.94
N TYR A 329 9.11 -2.99 6.81
CA TYR A 329 10.01 -2.88 5.66
C TYR A 329 11.22 -1.98 5.94
N ARG A 330 11.03 -0.87 6.66
CA ARG A 330 12.16 -0.03 7.13
C ARG A 330 13.12 -0.84 7.99
N GLN A 331 12.61 -1.62 8.96
CA GLN A 331 13.42 -2.48 9.82
C GLN A 331 14.17 -3.57 9.06
N GLN A 332 13.56 -4.17 8.03
CA GLN A 332 14.22 -5.17 7.19
C GLN A 332 15.47 -4.61 6.49
N GLU A 333 15.40 -3.39 5.94
CA GLU A 333 16.56 -2.78 5.30
C GLU A 333 17.64 -2.39 6.32
N LEU A 334 17.26 -1.85 7.48
CA LEU A 334 18.22 -1.59 8.56
C LEU A 334 18.97 -2.87 8.95
N ALA A 335 18.24 -3.97 9.16
CA ALA A 335 18.84 -5.26 9.46
C ALA A 335 19.75 -5.77 8.31
N TYR A 336 19.35 -5.58 7.06
CA TYR A 336 20.17 -5.92 5.89
C TYR A 336 21.51 -5.16 5.89
N LEU A 337 21.48 -3.85 6.17
CA LEU A 337 22.65 -2.97 6.18
C LEU A 337 23.54 -3.26 7.40
N ASP A 338 22.95 -3.48 8.57
CA ASP A 338 23.66 -3.80 9.81
C ASP A 338 24.47 -5.09 9.74
N ASN A 339 23.94 -6.09 9.02
CA ASN A 339 24.64 -7.36 8.78
C ASN A 339 25.79 -7.21 7.76
N ARG A 340 25.78 -6.17 6.94
CA ARG A 340 26.80 -5.88 5.92
C ARG A 340 27.63 -4.66 6.25
N ILE A 341 27.66 -4.23 7.51
CA ILE A 341 28.23 -2.95 7.89
C ILE A 341 29.69 -2.78 7.41
N GLY A 342 30.51 -3.84 7.49
CA GLY A 342 31.90 -3.77 7.03
C GLY A 342 32.10 -3.72 5.51
N GLN A 343 31.05 -3.91 4.73
CA GLN A 343 31.04 -3.81 3.27
C GLN A 343 30.49 -2.46 2.78
N LEU A 344 29.95 -1.64 3.68
CA LEU A 344 29.37 -0.35 3.33
C LEU A 344 30.45 0.66 2.95
N THR A 345 30.16 1.48 1.94
CA THR A 345 30.93 2.69 1.68
C THR A 345 30.68 3.74 2.77
N ARG A 346 31.55 4.75 2.85
CA ARG A 346 31.38 5.88 3.79
C ARG A 346 30.02 6.58 3.60
N GLN A 347 29.58 6.77 2.35
CA GLN A 347 28.29 7.37 2.06
C GLN A 347 27.14 6.50 2.57
N GLN A 348 27.16 5.20 2.29
CA GLN A 348 26.13 4.27 2.76
C GLN A 348 26.07 4.18 4.29
N LEU A 349 27.22 4.26 4.97
CA LEU A 349 27.26 4.37 6.44
C LEU A 349 26.56 5.66 6.90
N LEU A 350 26.86 6.81 6.30
CA LEU A 350 26.25 8.08 6.67
C LEU A 350 24.75 8.06 6.41
N ASP A 351 24.30 7.46 5.31
CA ASP A 351 22.89 7.27 5.01
C ASP A 351 22.21 6.36 6.06
N LEU A 352 22.85 5.26 6.47
CA LEU A 352 22.37 4.39 7.55
C LEU A 352 22.30 5.12 8.90
N ALA A 353 23.34 5.87 9.24
CA ALA A 353 23.36 6.71 10.45
C ALA A 353 22.22 7.75 10.41
N GLY A 354 22.01 8.42 9.28
CA GLY A 354 20.90 9.36 9.09
C GLY A 354 19.53 8.70 9.25
N LYS A 355 19.37 7.46 8.78
CA LYS A 355 18.13 6.67 8.99
C LYS A 355 17.86 6.39 10.48
N HIS A 356 18.88 6.05 11.27
CA HIS A 356 18.73 5.89 12.73
C HIS A 356 18.47 7.23 13.44
N GLU A 357 19.12 8.31 12.99
CA GLU A 357 18.94 9.65 13.54
C GLU A 357 17.51 10.16 13.36
N GLN A 358 16.92 9.99 12.17
CA GLN A 358 15.52 10.32 11.89
C GLN A 358 14.53 9.58 12.81
N ARG A 359 14.93 8.42 13.34
CA ARG A 359 14.14 7.61 14.27
C ARG A 359 14.42 7.94 15.75
N GLY A 360 15.33 8.88 16.03
CA GLY A 360 15.75 9.24 17.39
C GLY A 360 16.65 8.19 18.06
N GLU A 361 17.25 7.29 17.29
CA GLU A 361 18.05 6.16 17.79
C GLU A 361 19.54 6.54 17.91
N SER A 362 19.86 7.57 18.71
CA SER A 362 21.22 8.14 18.81
C SER A 362 22.30 7.14 19.24
N GLU A 363 21.93 6.14 20.06
CA GLU A 363 22.85 5.06 20.43
C GLU A 363 23.22 4.20 19.21
N GLN A 364 22.27 3.91 18.33
CA GLN A 364 22.52 3.14 17.11
C GLN A 364 23.39 3.91 16.14
N VAL A 365 23.19 5.23 15.98
CA VAL A 365 24.06 6.10 15.16
C VAL A 365 25.54 5.94 15.57
N THR A 366 25.79 5.98 16.88
CA THR A 366 27.13 5.83 17.47
C THR A 366 27.67 4.41 17.25
N ASN A 367 26.81 3.40 17.42
CA ASN A 367 27.18 1.99 17.27
C ASN A 367 27.52 1.62 15.83
N VAL A 368 26.71 2.03 14.84
CA VAL A 368 26.97 1.72 13.42
C VAL A 368 28.28 2.34 12.95
N LYS A 369 28.55 3.60 13.31
CA LYS A 369 29.83 4.26 13.00
C LYS A 369 31.02 3.53 13.62
N ARG A 370 30.91 3.15 14.91
CA ARG A 370 31.96 2.39 15.61
C ARG A 370 32.23 1.04 14.95
N ARG A 371 31.18 0.24 14.69
CA ARG A 371 31.30 -1.09 14.08
C ARG A 371 31.88 -1.01 12.67
N TRP A 372 31.51 0.01 11.89
CA TRP A 372 32.09 0.27 10.57
C TRP A 372 33.59 0.56 10.67
N LEU A 373 34.01 1.49 11.54
CA LEU A 373 35.43 1.81 11.75
C LEU A 373 36.24 0.58 12.18
N GLN A 374 35.72 -0.18 13.14
CA GLN A 374 36.34 -1.43 13.63
C GLN A 374 36.53 -2.46 12.52
N SER A 375 35.55 -2.61 11.62
CA SER A 375 35.64 -3.56 10.51
C SER A 375 36.76 -3.25 9.51
N ARG A 376 37.21 -1.99 9.44
CA ARG A 376 38.26 -1.53 8.52
C ARG A 376 39.66 -1.62 9.10
N GLU A 377 39.81 -1.91 10.39
CA GLU A 377 41.13 -1.97 11.05
C GLU A 377 42.07 -3.01 10.45
N ALA A 378 41.57 -4.18 10.07
CA ALA A 378 42.40 -5.23 9.48
C ALA A 378 42.95 -4.83 8.10
N ALA A 379 42.10 -4.20 7.28
CA ALA A 379 42.49 -3.68 5.97
C ALA A 379 43.50 -2.53 6.12
N ALA A 380 43.22 -1.55 6.99
CA ALA A 380 44.11 -0.43 7.26
C ALA A 380 45.50 -0.87 7.73
N LYS A 381 45.59 -1.94 8.53
CA LYS A 381 46.88 -2.53 8.93
C LYS A 381 47.64 -3.15 7.76
N THR A 382 46.92 -3.75 6.82
CA THR A 382 47.50 -4.36 5.61
C THR A 382 48.00 -3.29 4.63
N ASP A 383 47.31 -2.15 4.55
CA ASP A 383 47.68 -1.00 3.72
C ASP A 383 48.87 -0.20 4.27
N GLY A 384 49.36 -0.56 5.46
CA GLY A 384 50.55 0.03 6.08
C GLY A 384 50.30 1.36 6.80
N PRO A 385 51.37 2.14 7.10
CA PRO A 385 51.27 3.36 7.92
C PRO A 385 50.24 4.37 7.42
N ARG A 386 50.14 4.54 6.09
CA ARG A 386 49.18 5.46 5.47
C ARG A 386 47.72 5.03 5.71
N GLY A 387 47.39 3.75 5.52
CA GLY A 387 46.04 3.25 5.76
C GLY A 387 45.62 3.37 7.23
N MET A 388 46.56 3.17 8.16
CA MET A 388 46.32 3.40 9.59
C MET A 388 46.06 4.89 9.89
N MET A 389 46.84 5.81 9.32
CA MET A 389 46.60 7.25 9.48
C MET A 389 45.22 7.65 8.94
N GLU A 390 44.88 7.20 7.72
CA GLU A 390 43.57 7.48 7.11
C GLU A 390 42.41 6.96 7.98
N LEU A 391 42.55 5.78 8.58
CA LEU A 391 41.56 5.27 9.52
C LEU A 391 41.53 6.06 10.84
N GLY A 392 42.67 6.54 11.33
CA GLY A 392 42.75 7.41 12.50
C GLY A 392 42.01 8.73 12.30
N GLU A 393 42.17 9.34 11.13
CA GLU A 393 41.40 10.54 10.74
C GLU A 393 39.89 10.25 10.67
N GLU A 394 39.47 9.08 10.16
CA GLU A 394 38.03 8.72 10.15
C GLU A 394 37.47 8.52 11.58
N TYR A 395 38.27 8.03 12.53
CA TYR A 395 37.88 7.98 13.95
C TYR A 395 37.61 9.37 14.53
N LEU A 396 38.41 10.38 14.17
CA LEU A 396 38.14 11.77 14.55
C LEU A 396 36.91 12.31 13.82
N ASN A 397 36.87 12.19 12.50
CA ASN A 397 35.87 12.86 11.65
C ASN A 397 34.45 12.33 11.87
N LEU A 398 34.28 11.04 12.16
CA LEU A 398 32.96 10.44 12.30
C LEU A 398 32.46 10.38 13.75
N MET A 399 33.40 10.30 14.70
CA MET A 399 33.13 9.92 16.09
C MET A 399 33.79 10.81 17.14
N GLU A 400 34.64 11.76 16.73
CA GLU A 400 35.46 12.59 17.62
C GLU A 400 36.30 11.74 18.61
N ASP A 401 36.64 10.50 18.22
CA ASP A 401 37.29 9.51 19.09
C ASP A 401 38.81 9.66 19.01
N GLU A 402 39.32 10.68 19.69
CA GLU A 402 40.75 11.00 19.75
C GLU A 402 41.60 9.82 20.26
N ARG A 403 41.04 9.00 21.16
CA ARG A 403 41.75 7.87 21.74
C ARG A 403 42.00 6.77 20.71
N ASN A 404 40.98 6.40 19.93
CA ASN A 404 41.16 5.40 18.87
C ASN A 404 41.96 5.97 17.68
N ALA A 405 41.82 7.27 17.39
CA ALA A 405 42.69 7.95 16.43
C ALA A 405 44.16 7.84 16.84
N ALA A 406 44.51 8.24 18.07
CA ALA A 406 45.87 8.14 18.60
C ALA A 406 46.40 6.71 18.56
N ARG A 407 45.57 5.70 18.84
CA ARG A 407 45.97 4.29 18.70
C ARG A 407 46.35 3.94 17.26
N MET A 408 45.59 4.40 16.27
CA MET A 408 45.92 4.18 14.85
C MET A 408 47.22 4.89 14.46
N PHE A 409 47.41 6.14 14.86
CA PHE A 409 48.66 6.88 14.63
C PHE A 409 49.86 6.25 15.36
N GLN A 410 49.66 5.66 16.54
CA GLN A 410 50.72 4.93 17.27
C GLN A 410 51.15 3.68 16.49
N LEU A 411 50.19 2.92 15.95
CA LEU A 411 50.49 1.77 15.09
C LEU A 411 51.22 2.22 13.81
N ALA A 412 50.78 3.32 13.19
CA ALA A 412 51.44 3.89 12.02
C ALA A 412 52.89 4.31 12.32
N TYR A 413 53.12 5.00 13.45
CA TYR A 413 54.45 5.42 13.91
C TYR A 413 55.36 4.22 14.14
N SER A 414 54.84 3.17 14.79
CA SER A 414 55.62 1.95 15.05
C SER A 414 56.05 1.23 13.77
N ALA A 415 55.24 1.34 12.70
CA ALA A 415 55.55 0.76 11.41
C ALA A 415 56.49 1.64 10.57
N ASN A 416 56.43 2.97 10.70
CA ASN A 416 57.36 3.89 10.05
C ASN A 416 57.57 5.19 10.87
N PRO A 417 58.61 5.25 11.72
CA PRO A 417 58.90 6.42 12.55
C PRO A 417 59.38 7.66 11.79
N GLU A 418 59.82 7.51 10.53
CA GLU A 418 60.38 8.59 9.73
C GLU A 418 59.32 9.49 9.08
N LEU A 419 58.05 9.05 9.08
CA LEU A 419 56.93 9.82 8.56
C LEU A 419 56.61 10.99 9.49
N ARG A 420 57.13 12.16 9.14
CA ARG A 420 56.96 13.40 9.90
C ARG A 420 55.50 13.75 10.18
N THR A 421 54.60 13.47 9.23
CA THR A 421 53.15 13.70 9.37
C THR A 421 52.53 13.02 10.60
N ILE A 422 53.06 11.89 11.05
CA ILE A 422 52.59 11.20 12.25
C ILE A 422 53.04 11.94 13.51
N SER A 423 54.29 12.42 13.52
CA SER A 423 54.84 13.19 14.64
C SER A 423 54.19 14.57 14.75
N ASP A 424 53.92 15.22 13.62
CA ASP A 424 53.21 16.50 13.56
C ASP A 424 51.78 16.33 14.13
N TRP A 425 51.04 15.29 13.73
CA TRP A 425 49.70 15.00 14.29
C TRP A 425 49.74 14.83 15.81
N PHE A 426 50.68 14.05 16.34
CA PHE A 426 50.81 13.87 17.80
C PHE A 426 51.13 15.17 18.53
N ALA A 427 52.03 15.99 17.99
CA ALA A 427 52.36 17.29 18.56
C ALA A 427 51.15 18.24 18.57
N ASP A 428 50.42 18.30 17.46
CA ASP A 428 49.22 19.15 17.31
C ASP A 428 48.10 18.72 18.28
N HIS A 429 48.03 17.44 18.64
CA HIS A 429 47.07 16.89 19.60
C HIS A 429 47.63 16.83 21.05
N GLY A 430 48.78 17.45 21.31
CA GLY A 430 49.35 17.61 22.65
C GLY A 430 50.00 16.36 23.25
N TYR A 431 50.38 15.38 22.43
CA TYR A 431 51.16 14.22 22.86
C TYR A 431 52.65 14.58 22.88
N VAL A 432 53.38 13.97 23.82
CA VAL A 432 54.83 14.09 23.93
C VAL A 432 55.50 12.73 23.74
N LEU A 433 56.66 12.72 23.09
CA LEU A 433 57.44 11.51 22.90
C LEU A 433 58.21 11.20 24.19
N ASN A 434 57.82 10.13 24.89
CA ASN A 434 58.49 9.66 26.09
C ASN A 434 58.94 8.21 25.90
N GLN A 435 60.24 7.93 26.07
CA GLN A 435 60.83 6.60 25.92
C GLN A 435 60.44 5.88 24.61
N GLY A 436 60.35 6.63 23.50
CA GLY A 436 60.01 6.07 22.18
C GLY A 436 58.51 5.81 21.95
N ARG A 437 57.63 6.24 22.87
CA ARG A 437 56.16 6.17 22.72
C ARG A 437 55.53 7.55 22.91
N TRP A 438 54.54 7.87 22.08
CA TRP A 438 53.75 9.09 22.23
C TRP A 438 52.70 8.93 23.32
N THR A 439 52.71 9.80 24.32
CA THR A 439 51.78 9.78 25.47
C THR A 439 51.27 11.19 25.80
N LYS A 440 50.05 11.33 26.33
CA LYS A 440 49.60 12.62 26.86
C LYS A 440 50.39 12.98 28.13
N PRO A 441 50.72 14.27 28.37
CA PRO A 441 51.45 14.70 29.57
C PRO A 441 50.80 14.27 30.88
N SER A 442 49.46 14.16 30.93
CA SER A 442 48.71 13.66 32.10
C SER A 442 48.86 12.17 32.37
N GLU A 443 49.39 11.39 31.41
CA GLU A 443 49.60 9.94 31.52
C GLU A 443 51.11 9.59 31.66
N ALA A 444 52.00 10.58 31.65
CA ALA A 444 53.42 10.36 31.90
C ALA A 444 53.66 10.18 33.41
N PRO A 445 54.44 9.17 33.85
CA PRO A 445 54.85 9.08 35.25
C PRO A 445 55.61 10.34 35.65
N MET A 446 55.28 10.92 36.81
CA MET A 446 55.98 12.09 37.37
C MET A 446 57.49 11.84 37.39
N SER A 447 58.26 12.87 37.08
CA SER A 447 59.72 12.74 37.03
C SER A 447 60.28 12.53 38.45
N ALA A 448 61.35 11.76 38.60
CA ALA A 448 61.94 11.45 39.90
C ALA A 448 62.44 12.71 40.66
N ASP A 449 62.73 13.79 39.94
CA ASP A 449 63.09 15.09 40.52
C ASP A 449 61.87 15.81 41.12
N ASP A 450 60.69 15.66 40.52
CA ASP A 450 59.44 16.21 41.06
C ASP A 450 59.00 15.47 42.34
N ASP A 451 59.17 14.14 42.38
CA ASP A 451 58.90 13.30 43.56
C ASP A 451 59.77 13.69 44.77
N LEU A 452 61.06 14.00 44.54
CA LEU A 452 61.97 14.46 45.60
C LEU A 452 61.62 15.88 46.08
N ALA A 453 61.24 16.78 45.17
CA ALA A 453 60.83 18.14 45.53
C ALA A 453 59.50 18.16 46.31
N GLU A 454 58.54 17.29 45.96
CA GLU A 454 57.29 17.13 46.69
C GLU A 454 57.52 16.54 48.08
N ALA A 455 58.33 15.49 48.19
CA ALA A 455 58.65 14.89 49.49
C ALA A 455 59.37 15.86 50.44
N VAL A 456 60.19 16.79 49.93
CA VAL A 456 60.77 17.88 50.73
C VAL A 456 59.67 18.83 51.24
N ARG A 457 58.71 19.22 50.39
CA ARG A 457 57.61 20.12 50.76
C ARG A 457 56.65 19.51 51.79
N GLU A 458 56.43 18.20 51.69
CA GLU A 458 55.56 17.44 52.60
C GLU A 458 56.27 17.02 53.91
N GLY A 459 57.56 17.33 54.04
CA GLY A 459 58.36 17.01 55.21
C GLY A 459 58.64 15.53 55.40
N ARG A 460 58.67 14.76 54.31
CA ARG A 460 58.90 13.31 54.33
C ARG A 460 60.30 13.00 53.79
N PRO A 461 61.27 12.59 54.62
CA PRO A 461 62.56 12.14 54.12
C PRO A 461 62.39 10.85 53.31
N GLN A 462 62.98 10.78 52.12
CA GLN A 462 62.93 9.58 51.27
C GLN A 462 64.28 9.21 50.66
N GLN A 463 64.39 7.99 50.15
CA GLN A 463 65.60 7.49 49.49
C GLN A 463 65.98 8.39 48.30
N GLY A 464 67.27 8.67 48.12
CA GLY A 464 67.76 9.55 47.06
C GLY A 464 67.86 11.02 47.47
N MET A 465 67.23 11.45 48.58
CA MET A 465 67.41 12.81 49.09
C MET A 465 68.85 13.06 49.55
N SER A 466 69.30 14.30 49.42
CA SER A 466 70.55 14.76 49.99
C SER A 466 70.41 15.07 51.49
N GLY A 467 71.52 15.05 52.25
CA GLY A 467 71.49 15.43 53.66
C GLY A 467 71.03 16.88 53.93
N ALA A 468 71.11 17.77 52.94
CA ALA A 468 70.50 19.10 53.02
C ALA A 468 68.97 19.00 52.88
N GLN A 469 68.50 18.29 51.85
CA GLN A 469 67.08 18.05 51.59
C GLN A 469 66.37 17.34 52.76
N VAL A 470 67.04 16.40 53.43
CA VAL A 470 66.48 15.74 54.64
C VAL A 470 66.26 16.74 55.76
N ARG A 471 67.23 17.63 56.03
CA ARG A 471 67.08 18.65 57.10
C ARG A 471 66.03 19.69 56.75
N GLU A 472 65.96 20.06 55.47
CA GLU A 472 64.94 20.97 54.97
C GLU A 472 63.55 20.37 55.10
N SER A 473 63.37 19.11 54.71
CA SER A 473 62.10 18.39 54.83
C SER A 473 61.64 18.25 56.29
N ILE A 474 62.53 17.82 57.19
CA ILE A 474 62.21 17.57 58.59
C ILE A 474 62.08 18.88 59.40
N GLY A 475 62.66 19.99 58.91
CA GLY A 475 62.62 21.30 59.58
C GLY A 475 63.42 21.36 60.89
N SER A 476 64.20 20.34 61.21
CA SER A 476 65.04 20.28 62.42
C SER A 476 66.35 19.54 62.20
N ALA A 477 67.32 19.75 63.09
CA ALA A 477 68.58 19.01 63.09
C ALA A 477 68.40 17.64 63.76
N PRO A 478 69.14 16.60 63.33
CA PRO A 478 69.06 15.28 63.95
C PRO A 478 69.49 15.33 65.42
N THR A 479 68.75 14.62 66.28
CA THR A 479 69.01 14.51 67.71
C THR A 479 70.35 13.82 68.00
N SER A 480 70.75 12.87 67.15
CA SER A 480 72.09 12.29 67.18
C SER A 480 72.52 11.80 65.80
N ILE A 481 73.82 11.88 65.54
CA ILE A 481 74.43 11.39 64.30
C ILE A 481 75.48 10.36 64.68
N VAL A 482 75.32 9.13 64.19
CA VAL A 482 76.34 8.07 64.26
C VAL A 482 77.10 8.06 62.93
N ARG A 483 78.41 8.28 62.96
CA ARG A 483 79.26 8.26 61.78
C ARG A 483 80.11 7.01 61.75
N MET A 484 80.09 6.32 60.61
CA MET A 484 80.93 5.16 60.34
C MET A 484 81.77 5.43 59.09
N ALA A 485 83.09 5.35 59.23
CA ALA A 485 84.02 5.44 58.12
C ALA A 485 84.68 4.08 57.89
N THR A 486 84.51 3.54 56.69
CA THR A 486 85.17 2.31 56.22
C THR A 486 85.95 2.63 54.94
N ALA A 487 86.95 1.84 54.58
CA ALA A 487 87.84 2.12 53.45
C ALA A 487 87.04 2.42 52.16
N GLY A 488 86.95 3.72 51.80
CA GLY A 488 86.28 4.22 50.60
C GLY A 488 84.83 4.72 50.75
N ARG A 489 84.19 4.56 51.92
CA ARG A 489 82.78 4.94 52.11
C ARG A 489 82.53 5.52 53.50
N ILE A 490 81.78 6.63 53.53
CA ILE A 490 81.29 7.26 54.75
C ILE A 490 79.79 7.03 54.80
N SER A 491 79.32 6.44 55.89
CA SER A 491 77.89 6.29 56.15
C SER A 491 77.53 6.98 57.46
N GLU A 492 76.43 7.71 57.45
CA GLU A 492 75.88 8.38 58.63
C GLU A 492 74.50 7.82 58.93
N VAL A 493 74.18 7.63 60.21
CA VAL A 493 72.82 7.35 60.67
C VAL A 493 72.37 8.53 61.50
N TRP A 494 71.35 9.22 61.02
CA TRP A 494 70.75 10.39 61.65
C TRP A 494 69.49 9.96 62.37
N HIS A 495 69.44 10.16 63.69
CA HIS A 495 68.27 9.84 64.50
C HIS A 495 67.50 11.13 64.83
N PHE A 496 66.21 11.14 64.53
CA PHE A 496 65.28 12.21 64.88
C PHE A 496 64.30 11.66 65.92
N LYS A 497 64.63 11.80 67.20
CA LYS A 497 63.85 11.18 68.30
C LYS A 497 62.42 11.71 68.34
N ASP A 498 62.24 13.01 68.10
CA ASP A 498 60.93 13.67 68.14
C ASP A 498 59.98 13.18 67.05
N LEU A 499 60.53 12.60 65.98
CA LEU A 499 59.77 12.02 64.86
C LEU A 499 59.77 10.50 64.86
N GLY A 500 60.51 9.84 65.77
CA GLY A 500 60.61 8.38 65.81
C GLY A 500 61.23 7.75 64.57
N ILE A 501 62.09 8.48 63.83
CA ILE A 501 62.71 7.99 62.58
C ILE A 501 64.24 8.03 62.63
N SER A 502 64.85 7.12 61.87
CA SER A 502 66.27 7.04 61.59
C SER A 502 66.53 7.08 60.08
N VAL A 503 67.35 8.03 59.64
CA VAL A 503 67.71 8.21 58.24
C VAL A 503 69.15 7.76 58.05
N GLN A 504 69.38 6.74 57.21
CA GLN A 504 70.72 6.29 56.86
C GLN A 504 71.18 6.95 55.57
N LEU A 505 72.26 7.72 55.66
CA LEU A 505 72.89 8.35 54.51
C LEU A 505 74.25 7.73 54.22
N SER A 506 74.68 7.82 52.96
CA SER A 506 76.00 7.37 52.56
C SER A 506 76.58 8.21 51.44
N ARG A 507 77.90 8.28 51.40
CA ARG A 507 78.67 8.82 50.28
C ARG A 507 79.93 8.01 50.05
N SER A 508 80.37 7.96 48.80
CA SER A 508 81.74 7.53 48.50
C SER A 508 82.73 8.58 48.99
N SER A 509 83.99 8.20 49.24
CA SER A 509 85.03 9.16 49.64
C SER A 509 85.31 10.25 48.60
N GLN A 510 84.88 10.07 47.35
CA GLN A 510 85.03 11.03 46.26
C GLN A 510 83.85 12.01 46.13
N GLN A 511 82.71 11.73 46.76
CA GLN A 511 81.52 12.60 46.73
C GLN A 511 81.52 13.51 47.96
N SER A 512 81.16 14.79 47.75
CA SER A 512 81.02 15.78 48.82
C SER A 512 79.72 15.61 49.62
N GLU A 513 78.66 15.10 48.98
CA GLU A 513 77.31 15.08 49.55
C GLU A 513 76.86 13.66 49.95
N LEU A 514 76.13 13.59 51.07
CA LEU A 514 75.51 12.36 51.58
C LEU A 514 74.13 12.20 50.96
N THR A 515 73.84 11.00 50.46
CA THR A 515 72.51 10.65 49.92
C THR A 515 71.82 9.62 50.81
N VAL A 516 70.51 9.77 51.02
CA VAL A 516 69.70 8.82 51.79
C VAL A 516 69.66 7.48 51.07
N LEU A 517 70.12 6.44 51.76
CA LEU A 517 70.00 5.05 51.32
C LEU A 517 68.69 4.42 51.77
N ARG A 518 68.24 4.76 52.99
CA ARG A 518 66.98 4.28 53.55
C ARG A 518 66.53 5.15 54.71
N VAL A 519 65.22 5.17 54.94
CA VAL A 519 64.58 5.71 56.14
C VAL A 519 63.92 4.54 56.85
N THR A 520 64.11 4.43 58.15
CA THR A 520 63.53 3.37 58.99
C THR A 520 62.97 3.99 60.25
N ASP A 521 61.94 3.39 60.83
CA ASP A 521 61.48 3.78 62.16
C ASP A 521 62.63 3.57 63.16
N ALA A 522 62.85 4.56 64.03
CA ALA A 522 63.82 4.45 65.11
C ALA A 522 63.25 3.50 66.19
N PRO A 523 64.06 2.59 66.74
CA PRO A 523 63.65 1.75 67.86
C PRO A 523 63.36 2.54 69.14
#